data_AF-A0A973RGF7-F1
#
_entry.id   AF-A0A973RGF7-F1
#
_cell.length_a   1.000
_cell.length_b   1.000
_cell.length_c   1.000
_cell.angle_alpha   90.00
_cell.angle_beta   90.00
_cell.angle_gamma   90.00
#
_symmetry.space_group_name_H-M   'P 1'
#
loop_
_entity.id
_entity.type
_entity.pdbx_description
1 polymer ?
#
loop_
_entity_poly.entity_id
_entity_poly.type
_entity_poly.pdbx_seq_one_letter_code
_entity_poly.pdbx_strand_id
1 'polypeptide(L)' 'MHRRSEPQKVIVRGSGMEIHAYAVETDGEWVRVVWKVASGRCRRRSISAENVFLPSSAYPWAGLIMSAEQLRSHHRAAR' A
#
# COMPACT_ATOMS: atom_id res chain seq x y z
N MET A 1 -5.01 21.71 6.57
CA MET A 1 -3.56 21.41 6.45
C MET A 1 -3.41 19.90 6.26
N HIS A 2 -3.36 19.40 5.02
CA HIS A 2 -3.23 17.95 4.77
C HIS A 2 -1.78 17.55 5.06
N ARG A 3 -1.53 16.99 6.24
CA ARG A 3 -0.25 16.37 6.58
C ARG A 3 -0.05 15.25 5.56
N ARG A 4 0.89 15.40 4.63
CA ARG A 4 1.30 14.32 3.74
C ARG A 4 1.95 13.25 4.61
N SER A 5 1.14 12.29 5.06
CA SER A 5 1.66 11.11 5.75
C SER A 5 2.57 10.37 4.78
N GLU A 6 3.75 9.98 5.24
CA GLU A 6 4.62 9.11 4.45
C GLU A 6 3.87 7.81 4.13
N PRO A 7 4.11 7.21 2.95
CA PRO A 7 3.45 5.96 2.58
C PRO A 7 3.69 4.88 3.63
N GLN A 8 2.61 4.35 4.20
CA GLN A 8 2.65 3.41 5.31
C GLN A 8 2.74 1.98 4.78
N LYS A 9 3.65 1.15 5.32
CA LYS A 9 3.65 -0.29 5.01
C LYS A 9 2.38 -0.94 5.55
N VAL A 10 1.74 -1.74 4.71
CA VAL A 10 0.50 -2.46 5.02
C VAL A 10 0.52 -3.87 4.44
N ILE A 11 -0.31 -4.73 5.02
CA ILE A 11 -0.60 -6.08 4.53
C ILE A 11 -2.07 -6.10 4.14
N VAL A 12 -2.36 -6.45 2.90
CA VAL A 12 -3.72 -6.65 2.40
C VAL A 12 -4.04 -8.13 2.46
N ARG A 13 -5.19 -8.49 3.04
CA ARG A 13 -5.69 -9.86 3.10
C ARG A 13 -7.11 -9.92 2.58
N GLY A 14 -7.36 -10.78 1.61
CA GLY A 14 -8.72 -11.00 1.10
C GLY A 14 -8.72 -11.87 -0.15
N SER A 15 -9.84 -12.56 -0.42
CA SER A 15 -10.01 -13.44 -1.59
C SER A 15 -8.91 -14.52 -1.73
N GLY A 16 -8.38 -15.03 -0.61
CA GLY A 16 -7.33 -16.05 -0.61
C GLY A 16 -5.93 -15.56 -0.99
N MET A 17 -5.70 -14.25 -1.06
CA MET A 17 -4.39 -13.67 -1.36
C MET A 17 -3.93 -12.71 -0.27
N GLU A 18 -2.63 -12.75 0.03
CA GLU A 18 -1.94 -11.76 0.86
C GLU A 18 -1.03 -10.89 -0.01
N ILE A 19 -1.11 -9.57 0.12
CA ILE A 19 -0.28 -8.62 -0.60
C ILE A 19 0.41 -7.70 0.39
N HIS A 20 1.73 -7.59 0.28
CA HIS A 20 2.54 -6.66 1.05
C HIS A 20 2.75 -5.38 0.26
N ALA A 21 2.16 -4.29 0.73
CA ALA A 21 2.02 -3.05 -0.04
C ALA A 21 2.35 -1.81 0.80
N TYR A 22 2.24 -0.66 0.15
CA TYR A 22 2.28 0.66 0.76
C TYR A 22 0.92 1.33 0.59
N ALA A 23 0.30 1.79 1.67
CA ALA A 23 -0.85 2.67 1.64
C ALA A 23 -0.40 4.08 1.25
N VAL A 24 -0.99 4.63 0.19
CA VAL A 24 -0.63 5.94 -0.34
C VAL A 24 -1.76 6.97 -0.23
N GLU A 25 -2.99 6.52 0.00
CA GLU A 25 -4.18 7.35 0.17
C GLU A 25 -5.25 6.56 0.93
N THR A 26 -6.06 7.26 1.72
CA THR A 26 -7.23 6.70 2.42
C THR A 26 -8.37 7.70 2.36
N ASP A 27 -9.58 7.21 2.08
CA ASP A 27 -10.82 7.99 2.14
C ASP A 27 -11.75 7.53 3.30
N GLY A 28 -11.25 6.65 4.17
CA GLY A 28 -11.96 6.10 5.33
C GLY A 28 -12.55 4.71 5.07
N GLU A 29 -13.14 4.48 3.90
CA GLU A 29 -13.71 3.18 3.51
C GLU A 29 -12.74 2.38 2.66
N TRP A 30 -11.95 3.07 1.83
CA TRP A 30 -11.01 2.49 0.90
C TRP A 30 -9.59 2.99 1.17
N VAL A 31 -8.65 2.08 1.02
CA VAL A 31 -7.22 2.36 1.04
C VAL A 31 -6.66 2.09 -0.34
N ARG A 32 -6.05 3.12 -0.94
CA ARG A 32 -5.28 2.95 -2.17
C ARG A 32 -3.91 2.42 -1.79
N VAL A 33 -3.61 1.22 -2.27
CA VAL A 33 -2.33 0.57 -2.04
C VAL A 33 -1.53 0.43 -3.32
N VAL A 34 -0.21 0.51 -3.19
CA VAL A 34 0.75 0.22 -4.27
C VAL A 34 1.76 -0.81 -3.81
N TRP A 35 2.14 -1.70 -4.70
CA TRP A 35 3.17 -2.70 -4.43
C TRP A 35 3.94 -3.02 -5.69
N LYS A 36 5.15 -3.54 -5.50
CA LYS A 36 6.00 -4.02 -6.58
C LYS A 36 5.87 -5.54 -6.67
N VAL A 37 5.70 -6.06 -7.88
CA VAL A 37 5.71 -7.51 -8.13
C VAL A 37 7.12 -7.98 -8.50
N ALA A 38 7.35 -9.29 -8.48
CA ALA A 38 8.66 -9.90 -8.77
C ALA A 38 9.28 -9.43 -10.11
N SER A 39 8.45 -9.16 -11.12
CA SER A 39 8.92 -8.63 -12.42
C SER A 39 9.38 -7.17 -12.38
N GLY A 40 9.47 -6.55 -11.20
CA GLY A 40 9.81 -5.14 -11.02
C GLY A 40 8.71 -4.14 -11.33
N ARG A 41 7.55 -4.58 -11.84
CA ARG A 41 6.40 -3.71 -12.15
C ARG A 41 5.69 -3.25 -10.89
N CYS A 42 5.18 -2.02 -10.91
CA CYS A 42 4.32 -1.51 -9.86
C CYS A 42 2.85 -1.82 -10.19
N ARG A 43 2.10 -2.24 -9.19
CA ARG A 43 0.65 -2.44 -9.24
C ARG A 43 -0.01 -1.49 -8.24
N ARG A 44 -1.24 -1.11 -8.54
CA ARG A 44 -2.09 -0.30 -7.65
C ARG A 44 -3.47 -0.92 -7.56
N ARG A 45 -4.13 -0.78 -6.42
CA ARG A 45 -5.53 -1.17 -6.25
C ARG A 45 -6.16 -0.39 -5.08
N SER A 46 -7.45 -0.11 -5.18
CA SER A 46 -8.26 0.31 -4.04
C SER A 46 -8.78 -0.94 -3.34
N ILE A 47 -8.58 -1.01 -2.03
CA ILE A 47 -8.92 -2.14 -1.17
C ILE A 47 -9.78 -1.62 -0.03
N SER A 48 -10.85 -2.33 0.32
CA SER A 48 -11.68 -1.98 1.49
C SER A 48 -10.80 -1.97 2.74
N ALA A 49 -10.93 -0.93 3.58
CA ALA A 49 -10.08 -0.71 4.74
C ALA A 49 -10.08 -1.90 5.72
N GLU A 50 -11.19 -2.65 5.79
CA GLU A 50 -11.32 -3.87 6.60
C GLU A 50 -10.33 -4.98 6.21
N ASN A 51 -9.84 -4.95 4.97
CA ASN A 51 -8.91 -5.92 4.41
C ASN A 51 -7.45 -5.44 4.49
N VAL A 52 -7.19 -4.29 5.12
CA VAL A 52 -5.86 -3.66 5.20
C VAL A 52 -5.38 -3.61 6.64
N PHE A 53 -4.24 -4.22 6.90
CA PHE A 53 -3.66 -4.39 8.23
C PHE A 53 -2.28 -3.76 8.31
N LEU A 54 -1.91 -3.28 9.49
CA LEU A 54 -0.53 -2.91 9.77
C LEU A 54 0.31 -4.18 10.00
N PRO A 55 1.57 -4.22 9.50
CA PRO A 55 2.49 -5.28 9.84
C PRO A 55 2.71 -5.34 11.36
N SER A 56 2.87 -6.55 11.87
CA SER A 56 3.14 -6.82 13.29
C SER A 56 4.17 -7.94 13.44
N SER A 57 4.55 -8.28 14.68
CA SER A 57 5.43 -9.43 14.93
C SER A 57 4.81 -10.75 14.49
N ALA A 58 3.49 -10.91 14.66
CA ALA A 58 2.75 -12.08 14.20
C ALA A 58 2.61 -12.12 12.67
N TYR A 59 2.62 -10.95 12.03
CA TYR A 59 2.43 -10.80 10.59
C TYR A 59 3.46 -9.81 10.03
N PRO A 60 4.71 -10.27 9.84
CA PRO A 60 5.79 -9.39 9.42
C PRO A 60 5.59 -8.96 7.96
N TRP A 61 6.06 -7.76 7.64
CA TRP A 61 6.07 -7.27 6.27
C TRP A 61 7.16 -7.97 5.45
N ALA A 62 6.80 -8.51 4.30
CA ALA A 62 7.65 -9.28 3.39
C ALA A 62 7.56 -8.78 1.94
N GLY A 63 7.13 -7.54 1.73
CA GLY A 63 6.98 -6.95 0.41
C GLY A 63 8.31 -6.56 -0.24
N LEU A 64 8.23 -6.17 -1.51
CA LEU A 64 9.37 -5.55 -2.19
C LEU A 64 9.48 -4.08 -1.80
N ILE A 65 10.71 -3.65 -1.48
CA ILE A 65 11.00 -2.27 -1.11
C ILE A 65 10.79 -1.36 -2.32
N MET A 66 10.06 -0.27 -2.10
CA MET A 66 9.89 0.82 -3.05
C MET A 66 10.59 2.07 -2.52
N SER A 67 11.26 2.81 -3.39
CA SER A 67 11.91 4.07 -3.02
C SER A 67 10.86 5.15 -2.73
N ALA A 68 11.23 6.15 -1.94
CA ALA A 68 10.35 7.29 -1.68
C ALA A 68 9.95 8.02 -2.98
N GLU A 69 10.83 8.05 -3.98
CA GLU A 69 10.53 8.61 -5.31
C GLU A 69 9.44 7.82 -6.04
N GLN A 70 9.57 6.49 -6.07
CA GLN A 70 8.56 5.61 -6.65
C GLN A 70 7.20 5.85 -5.99
N LEU A 71 7.15 5.91 -4.67
CA LEU A 71 5.91 6.12 -3.93
C LEU A 71 5.31 7.52 -4.16
N ARG A 72 6.14 8.58 -4.24
CA ARG A 72 5.67 9.93 -4.57
C ARG A 72 5.04 10.02 -5.96
N SER A 73 5.58 9.29 -6.95
CA SER A 73 5.02 9.26 -8.31
C SER A 73 3.58 8.72 -8.32
N HIS A 74 3.27 7.77 -7.43
CA HIS A 74 1.95 7.19 -7.29
C HIS A 74 0.96 8.06 -6.51
N HIS A 75 1.46 8.94 -5.63
CA HIS A 75 0.63 9.92 -4.93
C HIS A 75 0.19 11.08 -5.85
N ARG A 76 0.98 11.42 -6.89
CA ARG A 76 0.68 12.55 -7.79
C ARG A 76 -0.37 12.24 -8.87
N ALA A 77 -0.54 10.99 -9.25
CA ALA A 77 -1.42 10.58 -10.36
C ALA A 77 -2.93 10.56 -10.03
N ALA A 78 -3.35 11.26 -8.98
CA ALA A 78 -4.73 11.36 -8.50
C ALA A 78 -5.33 12.77 -8.65
N ARG A 79 -4.77 13.60 -9.53
CA ARG A 79 -5.35 14.89 -9.93
C ARG A 79 -5.88 14.82 -11.35
#